data_AF-A0A3D4BTJ4-F1
#
_entry.id   AF-A0A3D4BTJ4-F1
#
_cell.length_a   1.000
_cell.length_b   1.000
_cell.length_c   1.000
_cell.angle_alpha   90.00
_cell.angle_beta   90.00
_cell.angle_gamma   90.00
#
_symmetry.space_group_name_H-M   'P 1'
#
loop_
_entity.id
_entity.type
_entity.pdbx_description
1 polymer ?
#
loop_
_entity_poly.entity_id
_entity_poly.type
_entity_poly.pdbx_seq_one_letter_code
_entity_poly.pdbx_strand_id
1 'polypeptide(L)' 'WMMGDNRHNSLDSRYWGYVPADHIVGKPVFIWMSWDKFASDFGDRLRTKR' A
#
# COMPACT_ATOMS: atom_id res chain seq x y z
N TRP A 1 -4.82 -12.76 -10.43
CA TRP A 1 -4.63 -13.19 -9.04
C TRP A 1 -3.79 -12.13 -8.34
N MET A 2 -4.24 -11.61 -7.20
CA MET A 2 -3.56 -10.55 -6.45
C MET A 2 -3.14 -11.08 -5.07
N MET A 3 -1.96 -10.67 -4.60
CA MET A 3 -1.48 -10.99 -3.26
C MET A 3 -0.81 -9.77 -2.66
N GLY A 4 -1.15 -9.44 -1.41
CA GLY A 4 -0.49 -8.38 -0.67
C GLY A 4 0.92 -8.79 -0.22
N ASP A 5 1.79 -7.81 -0.06
CA ASP A 5 3.12 -7.97 0.52
C ASP A 5 3.06 -8.35 2.00
N ASN A 6 2.21 -7.70 2.79
CA ASN A 6 1.95 -8.04 4.18
C ASN A 6 1.01 -9.26 4.29
N ARG A 7 1.54 -10.44 4.00
CA ARG A 7 0.77 -11.67 3.78
C ARG A 7 -0.14 -12.09 4.93
N HIS A 8 0.25 -11.85 6.17
CA HIS A 8 -0.53 -12.23 7.35
C HIS A 8 -1.66 -11.24 7.64
N ASN A 9 -1.58 -10.04 7.09
CA ASN A 9 -2.55 -8.96 7.32
C ASN A 9 -3.06 -8.39 5.99
N SER A 10 -3.33 -9.28 5.02
CA SER A 10 -3.84 -8.90 3.72
C SER A 10 -5.05 -9.76 3.36
N LEU A 11 -6.19 -9.11 3.15
CA LEU A 11 -7.39 -9.70 2.59
C LEU A 11 -7.32 -9.62 1.07
N ASP A 12 -6.63 -10.57 0.44
CA ASP A 12 -6.37 -10.62 -1.00
C ASP A 12 -7.05 -11.82 -1.69
N SER A 13 -6.67 -12.13 -2.94
CA SER A 13 -7.30 -13.18 -3.76
C SER A 13 -7.35 -14.56 -3.11
N ARG A 14 -6.54 -14.83 -2.07
CA ARG A 14 -6.64 -16.05 -1.25
C ARG A 14 -8.01 -16.21 -0.59
N TYR A 15 -8.70 -15.11 -0.31
CA TYR A 15 -10.01 -15.10 0.36
C TYR A 15 -11.17 -14.83 -0.60
N TRP A 16 -11.01 -13.92 -1.57
CA TRP A 16 -12.10 -13.47 -2.44
C TRP A 16 -11.94 -13.84 -3.93
N GLY A 17 -10.90 -14.59 -4.31
CA GLY A 17 -10.73 -15.10 -5.68
C GLY A 17 -10.08 -14.12 -6.66
N TYR A 18 -10.33 -14.27 -7.97
CA TYR A 18 -9.69 -13.47 -9.01
C TYR A 18 -10.37 -12.10 -9.19
N VAL A 19 -9.57 -11.05 -9.47
CA VAL A 19 -10.09 -9.74 -9.93
C VAL A 19 -10.26 -9.80 -11.45
N PRO A 20 -11.46 -9.48 -11.97
CA PRO A 20 -11.68 -9.28 -13.40
C PRO A 20 -10.82 -8.13 -13.98
N ALA A 21 -10.39 -8.25 -15.24
CA ALA A 21 -9.42 -7.33 -15.82
C ALA A 21 -9.91 -5.87 -15.99
N ASP A 22 -11.22 -5.69 -16.13
CA ASP A 22 -11.90 -4.40 -16.22
C ASP A 22 -11.82 -3.57 -14.93
N HIS A 23 -11.57 -4.20 -13.78
CA HIS A 23 -11.40 -3.52 -12.49
C HIS A 23 -9.94 -3.06 -12.23
N ILE A 24 -9.03 -3.29 -13.18
CA ILE A 24 -7.63 -2.86 -13.06
C ILE A 24 -7.49 -1.43 -13.61
N VAL A 25 -7.24 -0.47 -12.71
CA VAL A 25 -7.12 0.95 -13.09
C VAL A 25 -5.72 1.33 -13.58
N GLY A 26 -4.66 0.74 -13.04
CA GLY A 26 -3.29 1.11 -13.42
C GLY A 26 -2.19 0.46 -12.58
N LYS A 27 -0.96 0.98 -12.70
CA LYS A 27 0.23 0.49 -11.99
C LYS A 27 0.82 1.58 -11.09
N PRO A 28 1.11 1.32 -9.81
CA PRO A 28 1.79 2.28 -8.95
C PRO A 28 3.26 2.43 -9.37
N VAL A 29 3.70 3.65 -9.67
CA VAL A 29 5.06 3.93 -10.19
C VAL A 29 5.96 4.68 -9.20
N PHE A 30 5.37 5.55 -8.38
CA PHE A 30 6.12 6.40 -7.46
C PHE A 30 5.23 6.79 -6.28
N ILE A 31 5.80 6.81 -5.08
CA ILE A 31 5.16 7.43 -3.91
C ILE A 31 5.61 8.89 -3.93
N TRP A 32 4.69 9.85 -3.85
CA TRP A 32 5.03 11.27 -3.95
C TRP A 32 5.21 11.93 -2.58
N MET A 33 4.59 11.38 -1.53
CA MET A 33 4.67 11.86 -0.15
C MET A 33 4.53 10.68 0.81
N SER A 34 5.20 10.76 1.96
CA SER A 34 5.06 9.80 3.06
C SER A 34 5.03 10.55 4.39
N TRP A 35 3.99 10.29 5.19
CA TRP A 35 3.72 11.01 6.43
C TRP A 35 3.48 10.02 7.58
N ASP A 36 4.24 10.17 8.66
CA ASP A 36 4.08 9.39 9.88
C ASP A 36 3.15 10.10 10.86
N LYS A 37 2.06 9.43 11.23
CA LYS A 37 1.08 9.93 12.19
C LYS A 37 1.51 9.74 13.64
N PHE A 38 2.46 8.83 13.90
CA PHE A 38 2.87 8.43 15.23
C PHE A 38 4.24 9.00 15.63
N ALA A 39 4.93 9.71 14.73
CA ALA A 39 6.17 10.40 15.08
C ALA A 39 5.92 11.47 16.15
N SER A 40 6.72 11.38 17.22
CA SER A 40 6.64 12.22 18.42
C SER A 40 6.89 13.69 18.09
N ASP A 41 7.89 13.96 17.26
CA ASP A 41 8.30 15.30 16.87
C ASP A 41 7.72 15.68 15.51
N PHE A 42 7.26 16.93 15.38
CA PHE A 42 6.62 17.44 14.17
C PHE A 42 7.55 17.37 12.94
N GLY A 43 8.86 17.56 13.14
CA GLY A 43 9.87 17.48 12.08
C GLY A 43 10.03 16.07 11.49
N ASP A 44 9.83 15.04 12.31
CA ASP A 44 10.04 13.64 11.91
C ASP A 44 8.81 13.01 11.24
N ARG A 45 7.71 13.74 11.18
CA ARG A 45 6.48 13.28 10.52
C ARG A 45 6.65 13.15 9.02
N LEU A 46 7.47 14.00 8.39
CA LEU A 46 7.70 13.92 6.95
C LEU A 46 8.82 12.93 6.64
N ARG A 47 8.46 11.78 6.06
CA ARG A 47 9.42 10.75 5.66
C ARG A 47 9.97 11.06 4.27
N THR A 48 11.17 11.64 4.26
CA THR A 48 11.91 11.97 3.02
C THR A 48 12.74 10.80 2.50
N LYS A 49 13.19 9.91 3.40
CA LYS A 49 13.86 8.65 3.06
C LYS A 49 12.86 7.51 3.19
N ARG A 50 12.87 6.61 2.21
CA ARG A 50 12.11 5.36 2.25
C ARG A 50 12.95 4.27 2.87
#